data_AF-A0AA46S344-F1
#
_entry.id   AF-A0AA46S344-F1
#
_cell.length_a   1.000
_cell.length_b   1.000
_cell.length_c   1.000
_cell.angle_alpha   90.00
_cell.angle_beta   90.00
_cell.angle_gamma   90.00
#
_symmetry.space_group_name_H-M   'P 1'
#
loop_
_entity.id
_entity.type
_entity.pdbx_description
1 polymer ?
#
loop_
_entity_poly.entity_id
_entity_poly.type
_entity_poly.pdbx_seq_one_letter_code
_entity_poly.pdbx_strand_id
1 'polypeptide(L)'
;MKLFFWTLLLGFFVVPSYAKAVVYDLKQVMQDRYEKDCTIRDGYDLYEFPDIDKVLKTHVIKNKFVEEQAYVSNIFFLKNVGYKGVPIQKIEFSYGNIAKQMNQTLYFDLSTSKARESFAKIKFNFNQPKKYAGLNVEKKGKLALVQCYWPDVNFITNE
;
A
#
# COMPACT_ATOMS: atom_id res chain seq x y z
N MET A 1 -67.72 17.16 24.82
CA MET A 1 -66.30 17.58 24.73
C MET A 1 -65.49 16.45 24.13
N LYS A 2 -64.86 16.65 22.96
CA LYS A 2 -63.90 15.69 22.37
C LYS A 2 -62.49 16.22 22.63
N LEU A 3 -61.70 15.48 23.41
CA LEU A 3 -60.28 15.77 23.66
C LEU A 3 -59.46 15.08 22.57
N PHE A 4 -58.86 15.88 21.68
CA PHE A 4 -57.89 15.41 20.70
C PHE A 4 -56.50 15.35 21.37
N PHE A 5 -56.03 14.15 21.67
CA PHE A 5 -54.63 13.90 22.02
C PHE A 5 -53.81 13.82 20.72
N TRP A 6 -53.00 14.85 20.46
CA TRP A 6 -51.95 14.81 19.45
C TRP A 6 -50.68 14.24 20.09
N THR A 7 -50.40 12.96 19.87
CA THR A 7 -49.09 12.36 20.16
C THR A 7 -48.14 12.67 19.01
N LEU A 8 -47.20 13.60 19.24
CA LEU A 8 -46.10 13.89 18.33
C LEU A 8 -45.03 12.80 18.48
N LEU A 9 -44.96 11.87 17.52
CA LEU A 9 -43.90 10.86 17.43
C LEU A 9 -42.61 11.55 16.94
N LEU A 10 -41.72 11.89 17.88
CA LEU A 10 -40.34 12.27 17.60
C LEU A 10 -39.58 11.03 17.10
N GLY A 11 -39.58 10.84 15.79
CA GLY A 11 -38.72 9.85 15.13
C GLY A 11 -37.26 10.23 15.32
N PHE A 12 -36.56 9.50 16.18
CA PHE A 12 -35.09 9.52 16.24
C PHE A 12 -34.56 8.98 14.90
N PHE A 13 -34.22 9.88 13.98
CA PHE A 13 -33.38 9.53 12.84
C PHE A 13 -32.00 9.22 13.37
N VAL A 14 -31.73 7.93 13.60
CA VAL A 14 -30.38 7.42 13.81
C VAL A 14 -29.67 7.58 12.47
N VAL A 15 -28.97 8.70 12.28
CA VAL A 15 -28.06 8.86 11.15
C VAL A 15 -26.94 7.84 11.40
N PRO A 16 -26.75 6.84 10.52
CA PRO A 16 -25.65 5.91 10.69
C PRO A 16 -24.36 6.73 10.62
N SER A 17 -23.73 6.91 11.77
CA SER A 17 -22.35 7.35 11.88
C SER A 17 -21.53 6.27 11.20
N TYR A 18 -21.23 6.47 9.92
CA TYR A 18 -20.19 5.72 9.24
C TYR A 18 -18.89 6.11 9.94
N ALA A 19 -18.54 5.33 10.97
CA ALA A 19 -17.23 5.37 11.56
C ALA A 19 -16.25 5.16 10.42
N LYS A 20 -15.56 6.23 9.99
CA LYS A 20 -14.44 6.13 9.07
C LYS A 20 -13.50 5.12 9.71
N ALA A 21 -13.37 3.95 9.08
CA ALA A 21 -12.38 2.98 9.49
C ALA A 21 -11.05 3.72 9.64
N VAL A 22 -10.41 3.58 10.81
CA VAL A 22 -9.10 4.19 11.05
C VAL A 22 -8.15 3.57 10.04
N VAL A 23 -7.71 4.40 9.08
CA VAL A 23 -6.77 3.98 8.04
C VAL A 23 -5.37 4.07 8.62
N TYR A 24 -4.68 2.95 8.76
CA TYR A 24 -3.25 2.94 9.05
C TYR A 24 -2.52 3.57 7.86
N ASP A 25 -1.84 4.69 8.11
CA ASP A 25 -1.12 5.43 7.07
C ASP A 25 0.31 4.90 6.94
N LEU A 26 0.54 4.09 5.90
CA LEU A 26 1.84 3.54 5.54
C LEU A 26 2.90 4.61 5.34
N LYS A 27 2.53 5.87 5.06
CA LYS A 27 3.50 6.97 4.94
C LYS A 27 4.49 6.97 6.11
N GLN A 28 4.02 6.74 7.35
CA GLN A 28 4.86 6.75 8.56
C GLN A 28 6.07 5.80 8.45
N VAL A 29 5.91 4.70 7.73
CA VAL A 29 6.91 3.62 7.62
C VAL A 29 7.38 3.37 6.18
N MET A 30 6.89 4.11 5.18
CA MET A 30 7.22 3.88 3.77
C MET A 30 7.61 5.14 3.02
N GLN A 31 7.48 6.33 3.61
CA GLN A 31 7.77 7.58 2.90
C GLN A 31 9.18 7.61 2.34
N ASP A 32 10.19 7.25 3.12
CA ASP A 32 11.58 7.26 2.61
C ASP A 32 11.75 6.30 1.44
N ARG A 33 11.05 5.15 1.40
CA ARG A 33 11.22 4.18 0.31
C ARG A 33 10.68 4.74 -1.02
N TYR A 34 9.49 5.34 -0.99
CA TYR A 34 8.82 5.80 -2.22
C TYR A 34 9.10 7.27 -2.58
N GLU A 35 9.56 8.08 -1.63
CA GLU A 35 9.78 9.53 -1.84
C GLU A 35 11.23 9.97 -1.65
N LYS A 36 12.14 9.10 -1.19
CA LYS A 36 13.57 9.42 -1.07
C LYS A 36 14.48 8.41 -1.75
N ASP A 37 14.50 7.17 -1.29
CA ASP A 37 15.39 6.11 -1.77
C ASP A 37 14.72 4.74 -1.66
N CYS A 38 14.46 4.10 -2.80
CA CYS A 38 13.85 2.78 -2.92
C CYS A 38 14.74 1.66 -2.37
N THR A 39 16.04 1.89 -2.14
CA THR A 39 17.02 0.81 -1.92
C THR A 39 17.46 0.54 -0.50
N ILE A 40 17.11 1.36 0.49
CA ILE A 40 17.55 1.12 1.87
C ILE A 40 16.50 1.55 2.88
N ARG A 41 16.30 0.67 3.88
CA ARG A 41 16.16 1.07 5.27
C ARG A 41 16.95 0.09 6.14
N ASP A 42 17.84 0.59 6.99
CA ASP A 42 18.33 -0.20 8.11
C ASP A 42 17.26 -0.21 9.21
N GLY A 43 16.89 -1.42 9.67
CA GLY A 43 16.05 -1.62 10.85
C GLY A 43 14.52 -1.58 10.65
N TYR A 44 14.02 -1.26 9.45
CA TYR A 44 12.58 -1.13 9.18
C TYR A 44 12.22 -1.53 7.75
N ASP A 45 12.62 -2.72 7.33
CA ASP A 45 12.10 -3.28 6.08
C ASP A 45 10.76 -3.98 6.37
N LEU A 46 9.68 -3.58 5.70
CA LEU A 46 8.39 -4.27 5.86
C LEU A 46 8.38 -5.64 5.14
N TYR A 47 9.56 -6.08 4.71
CA TYR A 47 9.85 -7.25 3.91
C TYR A 47 10.88 -8.13 4.64
N GLU A 48 10.50 -9.38 4.92
CA GLU A 48 11.42 -10.43 5.33
C GLU A 48 11.08 -11.65 4.48
N PHE A 49 11.57 -11.72 3.23
CA PHE A 49 11.15 -12.79 2.32
C PHE A 49 11.20 -14.17 2.97
N PRO A 50 10.10 -14.96 2.97
CA PRO A 50 8.81 -14.74 2.29
C PRO A 50 7.72 -14.00 3.10
N ASP A 51 8.03 -13.55 4.30
CA ASP A 51 7.15 -12.90 5.27
C ASP A 51 7.07 -11.36 5.15
N ILE A 52 6.08 -10.81 5.87
CA ILE A 52 5.83 -9.37 6.02
C ILE A 52 6.04 -8.94 7.48
N ASP A 53 6.44 -7.70 7.70
CA ASP A 53 6.64 -7.16 9.05
C ASP A 53 5.35 -7.18 9.91
N LYS A 54 5.55 -7.35 11.23
CA LYS A 54 4.47 -7.46 12.24
C LYS A 54 3.49 -6.28 12.21
N VAL A 55 3.97 -5.07 11.92
CA VAL A 55 3.13 -3.87 11.85
C VAL A 55 2.07 -4.01 10.76
N LEU A 56 2.38 -4.66 9.64
CA LEU A 56 1.41 -4.90 8.57
C LEU A 56 0.57 -6.17 8.78
N LYS A 57 1.07 -7.18 9.51
CA LYS A 57 0.35 -8.47 9.71
C LYS A 57 -1.08 -8.30 10.23
N THR A 58 -1.34 -7.34 11.13
CA THR A 58 -2.69 -7.07 11.67
C THR A 58 -3.68 -6.53 10.64
N HIS A 59 -3.17 -6.01 9.52
CA HIS A 59 -3.94 -5.46 8.42
C HIS A 59 -4.08 -6.44 7.24
N VAL A 60 -3.42 -7.59 7.27
CA VAL A 60 -3.52 -8.60 6.22
C VAL A 60 -4.86 -9.35 6.34
N ILE A 61 -5.59 -9.43 5.23
CA ILE A 61 -6.84 -10.21 5.12
C ILE A 61 -6.55 -11.59 4.51
N LYS A 62 -5.65 -11.63 3.54
CA LYS A 62 -5.22 -12.86 2.85
C LYS A 62 -3.83 -12.66 2.25
N ASN A 63 -3.08 -13.74 2.12
CA ASN A 63 -1.82 -13.80 1.40
C ASN A 63 -1.94 -14.73 0.17
N LYS A 64 -1.11 -14.48 -0.85
CA LYS A 64 -0.93 -15.37 -1.99
C LYS A 64 0.56 -15.47 -2.28
N PHE A 65 1.07 -16.69 -2.32
CA PHE A 65 2.43 -17.00 -2.77
C PHE A 65 2.39 -17.50 -4.22
N VAL A 66 3.37 -17.08 -5.02
CA VAL A 66 3.58 -17.53 -6.40
C VAL A 66 5.07 -17.78 -6.58
N GLU A 67 5.41 -18.95 -7.07
CA GLU A 67 6.78 -19.33 -7.40
C GLU A 67 6.80 -19.85 -8.83
N GLU A 68 7.61 -19.19 -9.66
CA GLU A 68 7.82 -19.49 -11.06
C GLU A 68 9.33 -19.50 -11.33
N GLN A 69 9.76 -20.13 -12.43
CA GLN A 69 11.17 -20.14 -12.78
C GLN A 69 11.77 -18.73 -12.88
N ALA A 70 11.01 -17.77 -13.41
CA ALA A 70 11.47 -16.40 -13.62
C ALA A 70 11.41 -15.52 -12.36
N TYR A 71 10.52 -15.82 -11.39
CA TYR A 71 10.31 -14.98 -10.22
C TYR A 71 9.62 -15.70 -9.07
N VAL A 72 9.78 -15.16 -7.86
CA VAL A 72 8.99 -15.55 -6.69
C VAL A 72 8.29 -14.32 -6.13
N SER A 73 7.03 -14.45 -5.68
CA SER A 73 6.21 -13.32 -5.23
C SER A 73 5.32 -13.68 -4.04
N ASN A 74 5.31 -12.80 -3.04
CA ASN A 74 4.39 -12.80 -1.91
C ASN A 74 3.49 -11.58 -1.97
N ILE A 75 2.18 -11.82 -2.07
CA ILE A 75 1.16 -10.79 -2.22
C ILE A 75 0.28 -10.77 -0.97
N PHE A 76 0.27 -9.65 -0.25
CA PHE A 76 -0.53 -9.45 0.95
C PHE A 76 -1.65 -8.45 0.68
N PHE A 77 -2.90 -8.91 0.79
CA PHE A 77 -4.08 -8.08 0.61
C PHE A 77 -4.45 -7.42 1.94
N LEU A 78 -4.67 -6.11 1.92
CA LEU A 78 -4.74 -5.28 3.13
C LEU A 78 -6.15 -4.72 3.35
N LYS A 79 -6.54 -4.58 4.62
CA LYS A 79 -7.72 -3.80 5.06
C LYS A 79 -7.27 -2.56 5.83
N ASN A 80 -8.02 -1.47 5.65
CA ASN A 80 -7.83 -0.24 6.42
C ASN A 80 -6.38 0.29 6.36
N VAL A 81 -5.72 0.14 5.22
CA VAL A 81 -4.38 0.67 4.98
C VAL A 81 -4.45 1.70 3.86
N GLY A 82 -3.72 2.78 4.02
CA GLY A 82 -3.59 3.83 3.02
C GLY A 82 -2.19 4.41 3.02
N TYR A 83 -1.92 5.25 2.04
CA TYR A 83 -0.69 6.02 1.93
C TYR A 83 -1.06 7.45 1.54
N LYS A 84 -0.79 8.44 2.41
CA LYS A 84 -1.14 9.85 2.18
C LYS A 84 -2.63 10.05 1.81
N GLY A 85 -3.52 9.29 2.46
CA GLY A 85 -4.96 9.38 2.23
C GLY A 85 -5.48 8.65 0.99
N VAL A 86 -4.61 7.92 0.28
CA VAL A 86 -5.01 7.02 -0.82
C VAL A 86 -5.09 5.59 -0.30
N PRO A 87 -6.20 4.85 -0.46
CA PRO A 87 -6.29 3.46 0.00
C PRO A 87 -5.31 2.54 -0.74
N ILE A 88 -4.75 1.57 -0.02
CA ILE A 88 -3.88 0.51 -0.57
C ILE A 88 -4.63 -0.82 -0.49
N GLN A 89 -4.79 -1.49 -1.64
CA GLN A 89 -5.49 -2.77 -1.72
C GLN A 89 -4.60 -3.95 -1.32
N LYS A 90 -3.33 -3.88 -1.70
CA LYS A 90 -2.34 -4.92 -1.45
C LYS A 90 -0.91 -4.36 -1.55
N ILE A 91 0.00 -5.08 -0.92
CA ILE A 91 1.44 -4.92 -1.08
C ILE A 91 2.00 -6.23 -1.62
N GLU A 92 2.89 -6.13 -2.60
CA GLU A 92 3.57 -7.27 -3.19
C GLU A 92 5.07 -7.13 -3.00
N PHE A 93 5.69 -8.22 -2.56
CA PHE A 93 7.13 -8.35 -2.53
C PHE A 93 7.54 -9.47 -3.46
N SER A 94 8.46 -9.20 -4.38
CA SER A 94 8.87 -10.19 -5.36
C SER A 94 10.36 -10.14 -5.69
N TYR A 95 10.90 -11.30 -6.01
CA TYR A 95 12.27 -11.51 -6.43
C TYR A 95 12.30 -12.01 -7.87
N GLY A 96 12.98 -11.28 -8.75
CA GLY A 96 13.22 -11.70 -10.13
C GLY A 96 14.46 -12.59 -10.21
N ASN A 97 14.29 -13.88 -10.50
CA ASN A 97 15.39 -14.86 -10.49
C ASN A 97 16.46 -14.57 -11.55
N ILE A 98 16.04 -14.05 -12.72
CA ILE A 98 16.92 -13.72 -13.84
C ILE A 98 17.62 -12.38 -13.60
N ALA A 99 16.86 -11.36 -13.18
CA ALA A 99 17.37 -10.01 -12.97
C ALA A 99 18.10 -9.83 -11.63
N LYS A 100 18.04 -10.83 -10.73
CA LYS A 100 18.57 -10.77 -9.35
C LYS A 100 18.14 -9.49 -8.64
N GLN A 101 16.83 -9.24 -8.69
CA GLN A 101 16.23 -7.97 -8.31
C GLN A 101 15.11 -8.19 -7.30
N MET A 102 15.18 -7.44 -6.20
CA MET A 102 14.12 -7.32 -5.19
C MET A 102 13.13 -6.23 -5.61
N ASN A 103 11.84 -6.45 -5.32
CA ASN A 103 10.77 -5.54 -5.68
C ASN A 103 9.78 -5.40 -4.52
N GLN A 104 9.28 -4.18 -4.34
CA GLN A 104 8.14 -3.90 -3.48
C GLN A 104 7.14 -3.01 -4.22
N THR A 105 5.93 -3.52 -4.43
CA THR A 105 4.86 -2.83 -5.17
C THR A 105 3.67 -2.53 -4.27
N LEU A 106 3.28 -1.26 -4.21
CA LEU A 106 2.03 -0.81 -3.61
C LEU A 106 0.94 -0.66 -4.67
N TYR A 107 -0.25 -1.19 -4.37
CA TYR A 107 -1.42 -1.16 -5.24
C TYR A 107 -2.45 -0.16 -4.70
N PHE A 108 -2.45 1.04 -5.26
CA PHE A 108 -3.30 2.15 -4.87
C PHE A 108 -4.67 2.07 -5.51
N ASP A 109 -5.72 2.15 -4.69
CA ASP A 109 -7.10 2.28 -5.16
C ASP A 109 -7.42 3.73 -5.51
N LEU A 110 -7.61 4.01 -6.80
CA LEU A 110 -7.96 5.32 -7.34
C LEU A 110 -9.46 5.42 -7.71
N SER A 111 -10.31 4.57 -7.14
CA SER A 111 -11.74 4.52 -7.48
C SER A 111 -12.50 5.81 -7.17
N THR A 112 -12.07 6.56 -6.16
CA THR A 112 -12.70 7.83 -5.75
C THR A 112 -11.95 9.04 -6.30
N SER A 113 -12.66 10.16 -6.52
CA SER A 113 -12.04 11.44 -6.90
C SER A 113 -11.00 11.89 -5.89
N LYS A 114 -11.34 11.81 -4.60
CA LYS A 114 -10.43 12.14 -3.49
C LYS A 114 -9.15 11.31 -3.52
N ALA A 115 -9.23 10.02 -3.82
CA ALA A 115 -8.06 9.16 -3.94
C ALA A 115 -7.18 9.58 -5.13
N ARG A 116 -7.78 9.89 -6.29
CA ARG A 116 -7.04 10.41 -7.46
C ARG A 116 -6.32 11.72 -7.17
N GLU A 117 -7.02 12.67 -6.55
CA GLU A 117 -6.45 13.96 -6.15
C GLU A 117 -5.33 13.82 -5.13
N SER A 118 -5.50 12.91 -4.15
CA SER A 118 -4.48 12.66 -3.13
C SER A 118 -3.26 11.97 -3.74
N PHE A 119 -3.46 11.01 -4.65
CA PHE A 119 -2.36 10.32 -5.34
C PHE A 119 -1.54 11.27 -6.20
N ALA A 120 -2.19 12.20 -6.91
CA ALA A 120 -1.49 13.20 -7.74
C ALA A 120 -0.60 14.16 -6.94
N LYS A 121 -0.82 14.28 -5.62
CA LYS A 121 0.00 15.11 -4.72
C LYS A 121 1.22 14.37 -4.16
N ILE A 122 1.34 13.06 -4.38
CA ILE A 122 2.48 12.28 -3.92
C ILE A 122 3.67 12.57 -4.82
N LYS A 123 4.78 13.03 -4.22
CA LYS A 123 6.03 13.31 -4.92
C LYS A 123 6.94 12.09 -4.84
N PHE A 124 6.78 11.17 -5.78
CA PHE A 124 7.68 10.02 -5.89
C PHE A 124 9.06 10.47 -6.34
N ASN A 125 10.12 9.87 -5.80
CA ASN A 125 11.45 10.09 -6.32
C ASN A 125 11.72 9.11 -7.46
N PHE A 126 11.76 9.58 -8.70
CA PHE A 126 12.15 8.74 -9.84
C PHE A 126 13.68 8.70 -10.03
N ASN A 127 14.42 9.64 -9.43
CA ASN A 127 15.86 9.76 -9.53
C ASN A 127 16.51 9.11 -8.31
N GLN A 128 16.67 7.79 -8.36
CA GLN A 128 17.18 7.03 -7.24
C GLN A 128 18.69 7.23 -7.05
N PRO A 129 19.17 7.41 -5.80
CA PRO A 129 20.59 7.72 -5.54
C PRO A 129 21.50 6.51 -5.75
N LYS A 130 20.98 5.28 -5.60
CA LYS A 130 21.76 4.06 -5.81
C LYS A 130 21.73 3.58 -7.24
N LYS A 131 22.87 3.06 -7.68
CA LYS A 131 23.02 2.38 -8.98
C LYS A 131 22.07 1.16 -9.04
N TYR A 132 21.35 1.02 -10.15
CA TYR A 132 20.37 -0.06 -10.42
C TYR A 132 19.09 -0.06 -9.58
N ALA A 133 18.93 0.94 -8.71
CA ALA A 133 17.67 1.22 -8.06
C ALA A 133 16.70 1.90 -9.02
N GLY A 134 15.41 1.68 -8.82
CA GLY A 134 14.42 2.48 -9.50
C GLY A 134 13.05 2.49 -8.84
N LEU A 135 12.27 3.48 -9.26
CA LEU A 135 10.87 3.60 -8.94
C LEU A 135 10.10 3.68 -10.25
N ASN A 136 9.07 2.85 -10.39
CA ASN A 136 8.15 2.89 -11.51
C ASN A 136 6.72 3.12 -11.02
N VAL A 137 5.94 3.90 -11.78
CA VAL A 137 4.52 4.12 -11.53
C VAL A 137 3.73 3.73 -12.78
N GLU A 138 2.86 2.74 -12.64
CA GLU A 138 1.96 2.31 -13.69
C GLU A 138 0.51 2.60 -13.29
N LYS A 139 -0.28 3.19 -14.19
CA LYS A 139 -1.72 3.43 -13.97
C LYS A 139 -2.55 2.55 -14.90
N LYS A 140 -3.48 1.79 -14.32
CA LYS A 140 -4.40 0.88 -15.00
C LYS A 140 -5.82 1.18 -14.57
N GLY A 141 -6.47 2.12 -15.26
CA GLY A 141 -7.83 2.57 -14.93
C GLY A 141 -7.92 3.15 -13.52
N LYS A 142 -8.65 2.47 -12.62
CA LYS A 142 -8.83 2.87 -11.21
C LYS A 142 -7.74 2.32 -10.28
N LEU A 143 -6.70 1.71 -10.81
CA LEU A 143 -5.59 1.15 -10.04
C LEU A 143 -4.30 1.88 -10.42
N ALA A 144 -3.45 2.18 -9.45
CA ALA A 144 -2.07 2.56 -9.69
C ALA A 144 -1.10 1.63 -8.95
N LEU A 145 -0.03 1.23 -9.61
CA LEU A 145 1.02 0.39 -9.09
C LEU A 145 2.25 1.28 -8.92
N VAL A 146 2.80 1.34 -7.72
CA VAL A 146 4.07 2.02 -7.47
C VAL A 146 5.06 0.95 -7.02
N GLN A 147 6.01 0.66 -7.90
CA GLN A 147 7.04 -0.35 -7.70
C GLN A 147 8.35 0.33 -7.36
N CYS A 148 8.91 0.00 -6.19
CA CYS A 148 10.32 0.19 -5.93
C CYS A 148 11.04 -1.11 -6.27
N TYR A 149 12.20 -1.01 -6.91
CA TYR A 149 13.06 -2.14 -7.19
C TYR A 149 14.52 -1.81 -6.92
N TRP A 150 15.27 -2.82 -6.50
CA TRP A 150 16.69 -2.71 -6.20
C TRP A 150 17.39 -4.06 -6.41
N PRO A 151 18.68 -4.03 -6.78
CA PRO A 151 19.47 -5.24 -6.94
C PRO A 151 19.64 -6.00 -5.61
N ASP A 152 19.79 -7.32 -5.72
CA ASP A 152 20.17 -8.19 -4.61
C ASP A 152 21.60 -7.82 -4.14
N VAL A 153 21.72 -7.42 -2.88
CA VAL A 153 22.98 -6.93 -2.31
C VAL A 153 24.08 -8.00 -2.37
N ASN A 154 23.70 -9.28 -2.27
CA ASN A 154 24.64 -10.42 -2.39
C ASN A 154 25.13 -10.64 -3.83
N PHE A 155 24.41 -10.13 -4.83
CA PHE A 155 24.80 -10.24 -6.23
C PHE A 155 25.77 -9.12 -6.63
N ILE A 156 25.55 -7.90 -6.14
CA ILE A 156 26.40 -6.73 -6.44
C ILE A 156 27.81 -6.86 -5.83
N THR A 157 27.94 -7.51 -4.68
CA THR A 157 29.26 -7.67 -4.02
C THR A 157 30.15 -8.73 -4.67
N ASN A 158 29.64 -9.48 -5.65
CA ASN A 158 30.35 -10.53 -6.37
C ASN A 158 30.69 -10.16 -7.83
N GLU A 159 30.40 -8.92 -8.26
CA GLU A 159 30.83 -8.31 -9.52
C GLU A 159 31.91 -7.25 -9.27
#